data_AF-A0A520QVT4-F1
#
_entry.id   AF-A0A520QVT4-F1
#
_cell.length_a   1.000
_cell.length_b   1.000
_cell.length_c   1.000
_cell.angle_alpha   90.00
_cell.angle_beta   90.00
_cell.angle_gamma   90.00
#
_symmetry.space_group_name_H-M   'P 1'
#
loop_
_entity.id
_entity.type
_entity.pdbx_description
1 polymer ?
#
loop_
_entity_poly.entity_id
_entity_poly.type
_entity_poly.pdbx_seq_one_letter_code
_entity_poly.pdbx_strand_id
1 'polypeptide(L)'
;MNRALLLLAAGVLALAGCDASGPTMTTDDSGAVLIMDGGTPPTGDDADTPPPAGGREPGSACNCDSECAGTAANPGACVLGICMTRSATECSAAGSTAECPTGSRCWGIDGVAGGVCWPDCASFTCGGACDSDGSCIPDDSSSCDSTCAEICPESTGGGDCPPNSHPEGDGCVCDEGFTVNADRTACVPACTADTDCSGGDVCSDGRCVAPPCTAGSCPSGQLCAASGECVIDLGTPPPGPPPSCAAGVGSVPDWRCSGASCSDLVPFDPDMGPGYWDYPLNGETSADQYRSYVRRDVMILVKYATAMVDCQSGGWSFGNVGQPLGLGDMSEADGSIPGTRDGSPGHPAGTHVNGHDMDIAYYQMSGDNRLRSVCPHTEGGSDVYHCTGAPNDLDPWRTALFLGHLHASPNVRVIGVDGRVGPLVDSALSQLCADGWVSGAACSRHSITWEETDMGRGWFRFHHHHLHVSISG
;
A
#
# COMPACT_ATOMS: atom_id res chain seq x y z
N MET A 1 -58.55 11.95 -11.67
CA MET A 1 -58.91 10.53 -11.92
C MET A 1 -58.39 10.16 -13.31
N ASN A 2 -57.78 8.97 -13.47
CA ASN A 2 -57.65 8.11 -14.67
C ASN A 2 -57.58 8.77 -16.08
N ARG A 3 -56.67 8.45 -17.02
CA ARG A 3 -55.59 7.42 -17.21
C ARG A 3 -54.58 8.04 -18.22
N ALA A 4 -53.27 7.92 -18.12
CA ALA A 4 -52.39 6.75 -18.30
C ALA A 4 -52.21 6.26 -19.78
N LEU A 5 -50.93 6.26 -20.21
CA LEU A 5 -50.21 5.30 -21.07
C LEU A 5 -49.81 5.60 -22.55
N LEU A 6 -48.48 5.66 -22.74
CA LEU A 6 -47.59 5.03 -23.75
C LEU A 6 -47.34 5.58 -25.19
N LEU A 7 -46.05 5.86 -25.43
CA LEU A 7 -45.16 5.59 -26.60
C LEU A 7 -45.71 5.54 -28.04
N LEU A 8 -45.02 6.26 -28.94
CA LEU A 8 -44.10 5.65 -29.95
C LEU A 8 -43.17 6.70 -30.58
N ALA A 9 -42.08 6.26 -31.21
CA ALA A 9 -41.05 7.11 -31.83
C ALA A 9 -40.60 6.58 -33.20
N ALA A 10 -40.13 7.48 -34.08
CA ALA A 10 -39.33 7.15 -35.27
C ALA A 10 -38.59 8.40 -35.79
N GLY A 11 -37.25 8.38 -35.74
CA GLY A 11 -36.38 9.34 -36.45
C GLY A 11 -35.84 8.70 -37.73
N VAL A 12 -35.62 9.49 -38.79
CA VAL A 12 -35.29 8.99 -40.13
C VAL A 12 -33.80 8.63 -40.25
N LEU A 13 -33.51 7.51 -40.94
CA LEU A 13 -32.18 7.03 -41.26
C LEU A 13 -31.88 7.14 -42.77
N ALA A 14 -30.67 7.56 -43.12
CA ALA A 14 -30.10 7.50 -44.47
C ALA A 14 -28.56 7.59 -44.38
N LEU A 15 -27.72 7.00 -45.23
CA LEU A 15 -27.74 5.82 -46.12
C LEU A 15 -26.46 5.94 -46.99
N ALA A 16 -25.36 5.26 -46.62
CA ALA A 16 -24.21 4.87 -47.47
C ALA A 16 -23.08 4.30 -46.59
N GLY A 17 -22.34 3.24 -46.96
CA GLY A 17 -22.56 2.28 -48.05
C GLY A 17 -21.26 1.65 -48.58
N CYS A 18 -21.06 0.35 -48.32
CA CYS A 18 -20.06 -0.56 -48.91
C CYS A 18 -18.57 -0.33 -48.54
N ASP A 19 -17.79 -1.33 -48.08
CA ASP A 19 -17.40 -2.67 -48.64
C ASP A 19 -16.22 -2.58 -49.64
N ALA A 20 -15.18 -3.44 -49.64
CA ALA A 20 -14.82 -4.58 -48.77
C ALA A 20 -13.34 -5.04 -48.98
N SER A 21 -12.92 -6.04 -48.17
CA SER A 21 -11.94 -7.12 -48.49
C SER A 21 -10.44 -6.87 -48.78
N GLY A 22 -9.59 -7.53 -47.97
CA GLY A 22 -8.68 -8.57 -48.50
C GLY A 22 -7.15 -8.31 -48.54
N PRO A 23 -6.28 -9.28 -48.19
CA PRO A 23 -4.81 -9.08 -48.13
C PRO A 23 -3.93 -10.02 -49.00
N THR A 24 -2.70 -9.56 -49.32
CA THR A 24 -1.44 -10.31 -49.64
C THR A 24 -0.27 -9.28 -49.55
N MET A 25 0.89 -9.47 -48.90
CA MET A 25 1.96 -10.49 -48.89
C MET A 25 3.00 -10.38 -50.05
N THR A 26 4.30 -10.16 -49.74
CA THR A 26 5.55 -10.86 -50.20
C THR A 26 6.86 -10.02 -50.21
N THR A 27 8.02 -10.65 -49.90
CA THR A 27 9.44 -10.41 -50.39
C THR A 27 10.13 -9.05 -50.12
N ASP A 28 11.47 -8.87 -50.05
CA ASP A 28 12.74 -9.68 -49.99
C ASP A 28 13.79 -8.77 -49.24
N ASP A 29 15.10 -8.97 -48.98
CA ASP A 29 16.29 -9.76 -49.43
C ASP A 29 17.40 -9.56 -48.33
N SER A 30 18.65 -10.07 -48.24
CA SER A 30 19.48 -11.06 -48.97
C SER A 30 20.73 -11.48 -48.14
N GLY A 31 21.18 -12.75 -48.25
CA GLY A 31 22.59 -13.19 -48.12
C GLY A 31 23.32 -13.20 -46.74
N ALA A 32 24.48 -13.87 -46.56
CA ALA A 32 25.14 -14.88 -47.40
C ALA A 32 26.29 -15.69 -46.70
N VAL A 33 26.25 -17.03 -46.84
CA VAL A 33 27.37 -17.99 -47.12
C VAL A 33 28.58 -18.18 -46.14
N LEU A 34 28.54 -19.32 -45.45
CA LEU A 34 29.57 -20.39 -45.27
C LEU A 34 31.10 -20.11 -45.28
N ILE A 35 31.80 -20.65 -44.27
CA ILE A 35 33.02 -21.50 -44.41
C ILE A 35 32.92 -22.67 -43.40
N MET A 36 33.42 -23.86 -43.74
CA MET A 36 33.56 -25.04 -42.88
C MET A 36 34.90 -25.75 -43.14
N ASP A 37 35.77 -25.83 -42.12
CA ASP A 37 36.91 -26.75 -41.98
C ASP A 37 37.44 -26.58 -40.53
N GLY A 38 37.95 -27.56 -39.78
CA GLY A 38 38.13 -28.98 -40.03
C GLY A 38 39.27 -29.56 -39.17
N GLY A 39 38.98 -30.08 -37.97
CA GLY A 39 40.03 -30.62 -37.11
C GLY A 39 39.56 -31.20 -35.77
N THR A 40 40.04 -32.40 -35.43
CA THR A 40 39.78 -33.11 -34.16
C THR A 40 40.79 -34.27 -34.02
N PRO A 41 41.21 -34.68 -32.82
CA PRO A 41 41.71 -33.90 -31.69
C PRO A 41 43.18 -34.29 -31.35
N PRO A 42 43.79 -33.72 -30.30
CA PRO A 42 44.76 -34.44 -29.47
C PRO A 42 44.10 -34.97 -28.19
N THR A 43 44.44 -36.20 -27.81
CA THR A 43 44.13 -36.75 -26.48
C THR A 43 45.11 -36.21 -25.43
N GLY A 44 44.62 -35.78 -24.27
CA GLY A 44 45.44 -35.44 -23.12
C GLY A 44 44.58 -35.24 -21.87
N ASP A 45 44.83 -36.04 -20.85
CA ASP A 45 44.27 -35.81 -19.51
C ASP A 45 45.06 -34.69 -18.83
N ASP A 46 44.39 -33.57 -18.53
CA ASP A 46 44.86 -32.60 -17.53
C ASP A 46 43.64 -32.15 -16.71
N ALA A 47 43.66 -32.45 -15.42
CA ALA A 47 42.74 -31.88 -14.44
C ALA A 47 43.17 -30.45 -14.05
N ASP A 48 42.40 -29.80 -13.19
CA ASP A 48 42.77 -28.53 -12.54
C ASP A 48 43.03 -27.34 -13.47
N THR A 49 42.10 -27.08 -14.40
CA THR A 49 41.85 -25.70 -14.85
C THR A 49 40.86 -25.03 -13.88
N PRO A 50 41.24 -23.99 -13.12
CA PRO A 50 40.31 -23.28 -12.24
C PRO A 50 39.19 -22.61 -13.06
N PRO A 51 37.94 -22.59 -12.57
CA PRO A 51 36.85 -21.88 -13.25
C PRO A 51 37.13 -20.36 -13.28
N PRO A 52 36.64 -19.64 -14.32
CA PRO A 52 36.75 -18.18 -14.37
C PRO A 52 35.99 -17.54 -13.20
N ALA A 53 36.55 -16.46 -12.64
CA ALA A 53 36.07 -15.87 -11.41
C ALA A 53 34.70 -15.19 -11.54
N GLY A 54 33.81 -15.43 -10.56
CA GLY A 54 32.63 -14.58 -10.34
C GLY A 54 31.49 -15.26 -9.57
N GLY A 55 30.99 -16.37 -10.09
CA GLY A 55 29.69 -16.94 -9.67
C GLY A 55 29.73 -18.01 -8.57
N ARG A 56 28.57 -18.19 -7.92
CA ARG A 56 28.21 -19.29 -7.03
C ARG A 56 28.10 -20.60 -7.83
N GLU A 57 28.43 -21.75 -7.22
CA GLU A 57 28.38 -23.04 -7.92
C GLU A 57 26.94 -23.48 -8.25
N PRO A 58 26.71 -24.27 -9.33
CA PRO A 58 25.40 -24.85 -9.62
C PRO A 58 24.85 -25.60 -8.39
N GLY A 59 23.58 -25.38 -8.08
CA GLY A 59 22.91 -25.88 -6.88
C GLY A 59 22.85 -24.85 -5.73
N SER A 60 23.72 -23.84 -5.72
CA SER A 60 23.65 -22.74 -4.74
C SER A 60 22.36 -21.93 -4.85
N ALA A 61 21.85 -21.40 -3.73
CA ALA A 61 20.81 -20.36 -3.77
C ALA A 61 21.34 -19.05 -4.43
N CYS A 62 20.46 -18.27 -5.05
CA CYS A 62 20.78 -17.03 -5.78
C CYS A 62 19.58 -16.08 -5.89
N ASN A 63 19.85 -14.81 -6.18
CA ASN A 63 18.82 -13.82 -6.49
C ASN A 63 18.80 -13.41 -7.97
N CYS A 64 19.98 -13.33 -8.63
CA CYS A 64 20.14 -12.83 -10.00
C CYS A 64 20.93 -13.80 -10.89
N ASP A 65 20.70 -13.80 -12.21
CA ASP A 65 21.46 -14.61 -13.18
C ASP A 65 22.97 -14.35 -13.11
N SER A 66 23.36 -13.11 -12.84
CA SER A 66 24.76 -12.66 -12.69
C SER A 66 25.49 -13.25 -11.48
N GLU A 67 24.78 -13.86 -10.53
CA GLU A 67 25.39 -14.53 -9.38
C GLU A 67 25.85 -15.96 -9.69
N CYS A 68 25.42 -16.57 -10.80
CA CYS A 68 25.59 -18.00 -11.04
C CYS A 68 26.79 -18.32 -11.94
N ALA A 69 27.60 -19.30 -11.54
CA ALA A 69 28.73 -19.77 -12.34
C ALA A 69 28.26 -20.49 -13.60
N GLY A 70 28.97 -20.27 -14.70
CA GLY A 70 28.71 -20.92 -15.98
C GLY A 70 29.85 -20.70 -16.97
N THR A 71 29.63 -21.12 -18.22
CA THR A 71 30.59 -20.98 -19.32
C THR A 71 29.94 -20.26 -20.50
N ALA A 72 30.71 -19.93 -21.54
CA ALA A 72 30.16 -19.40 -22.79
C ALA A 72 29.28 -20.40 -23.56
N ALA A 73 29.36 -21.71 -23.26
CA ALA A 73 28.51 -22.75 -23.84
C ALA A 73 27.29 -23.08 -22.96
N ASN A 74 27.44 -22.92 -21.65
CA ASN A 74 26.38 -23.12 -20.66
C ASN A 74 26.37 -21.92 -19.68
N PRO A 75 25.80 -20.77 -20.07
CA PRO A 75 25.71 -19.60 -19.19
C PRO A 75 25.02 -19.91 -17.87
N GLY A 76 25.50 -19.32 -16.78
CA GLY A 76 24.84 -19.38 -15.48
C GLY A 76 23.49 -18.68 -15.53
N ALA A 77 22.51 -19.22 -14.81
CA ALA A 77 21.19 -18.63 -14.66
C ALA A 77 20.66 -18.90 -13.25
N CYS A 78 19.94 -17.94 -12.68
CA CYS A 78 19.22 -18.09 -11.43
C CYS A 78 17.79 -18.52 -11.75
N VAL A 79 17.49 -19.78 -11.47
CA VAL A 79 16.26 -20.44 -11.87
C VAL A 79 15.43 -20.68 -10.62
N LEU A 80 14.39 -19.87 -10.42
CA LEU A 80 13.49 -19.94 -9.28
C LEU A 80 14.25 -19.93 -7.92
N GLY A 81 15.34 -19.15 -7.84
CA GLY A 81 16.18 -19.02 -6.65
C GLY A 81 17.35 -19.99 -6.53
N ILE A 82 17.53 -20.92 -7.49
CA ILE A 82 18.66 -21.87 -7.51
C ILE A 82 19.56 -21.64 -8.74
N CYS A 83 20.87 -21.60 -8.53
CA CYS A 83 21.84 -21.50 -9.61
C CYS A 83 21.86 -22.76 -10.46
N MET A 84 21.59 -22.60 -11.75
CA MET A 84 21.68 -23.62 -12.78
C MET A 84 22.51 -23.06 -13.94
N THR A 85 22.65 -23.83 -15.02
CA THR A 85 23.15 -23.29 -16.30
C THR A 85 22.16 -23.53 -17.42
N ARG A 86 22.14 -22.68 -18.44
CA ARG A 86 21.43 -22.98 -19.69
C ARG A 86 22.06 -24.20 -20.37
N SER A 87 21.26 -24.98 -21.09
CA SER A 87 21.78 -26.05 -21.95
C SER A 87 22.38 -25.46 -23.23
N ALA A 88 23.39 -26.15 -23.80
CA ALA A 88 24.07 -25.70 -25.01
C ALA A 88 23.19 -25.86 -26.28
N THR A 89 22.20 -26.76 -26.21
CA THR A 89 21.15 -26.99 -27.22
C THR A 89 19.85 -27.39 -26.51
N GLU A 90 18.74 -27.49 -27.25
CA GLU A 90 17.52 -28.19 -26.82
C GLU A 90 17.84 -29.60 -26.30
N CYS A 91 17.18 -30.05 -25.23
CA CYS A 91 17.43 -31.33 -24.59
C CYS A 91 17.02 -32.51 -25.50
N SER A 92 17.94 -33.43 -25.79
CA SER A 92 17.64 -34.62 -26.61
C SER A 92 16.66 -35.60 -25.94
N ALA A 93 16.56 -35.57 -24.61
CA ALA A 93 15.51 -36.20 -23.82
C ALA A 93 15.35 -35.47 -22.48
N ALA A 94 14.23 -35.70 -21.78
CA ALA A 94 14.09 -35.30 -20.39
C ALA A 94 15.16 -36.05 -19.54
N GLY A 95 15.99 -35.30 -18.82
CA GLY A 95 17.12 -35.84 -18.05
C GLY A 95 18.37 -36.16 -18.88
N SER A 96 18.51 -35.69 -20.13
CA SER A 96 19.71 -35.92 -20.94
C SER A 96 20.94 -35.16 -20.42
N THR A 97 22.14 -35.69 -20.64
CA THR A 97 23.40 -35.11 -20.11
C THR A 97 24.37 -34.63 -21.19
N ALA A 98 23.98 -34.68 -22.48
CA ALA A 98 24.87 -34.35 -23.59
C ALA A 98 24.96 -32.83 -23.85
N GLU A 99 23.97 -32.08 -23.37
CA GLU A 99 23.76 -30.65 -23.60
C GLU A 99 24.24 -29.80 -22.41
N CYS A 100 24.73 -30.46 -21.35
CA CYS A 100 24.95 -29.89 -20.02
C CYS A 100 26.38 -30.14 -19.51
N PRO A 101 26.84 -29.35 -18.51
CA PRO A 101 28.06 -29.65 -17.78
C PRO A 101 27.99 -31.02 -17.07
N THR A 102 29.16 -31.64 -16.83
CA THR A 102 29.26 -32.89 -16.06
C THR A 102 28.64 -32.72 -14.68
N GLY A 103 27.71 -33.62 -14.32
CA GLY A 103 26.97 -33.55 -13.06
C GLY A 103 25.73 -32.67 -13.11
N SER A 104 25.19 -32.38 -14.30
CA SER A 104 23.87 -31.74 -14.48
C SER A 104 23.07 -32.42 -15.59
N ARG A 105 21.73 -32.31 -15.51
CA ARG A 105 20.80 -32.90 -16.48
C ARG A 105 19.89 -31.86 -17.14
N CYS A 106 19.64 -32.05 -18.42
CA CYS A 106 18.83 -31.17 -19.25
C CYS A 106 17.34 -31.46 -19.04
N TRP A 107 16.59 -30.42 -18.67
CA TRP A 107 15.14 -30.44 -18.60
C TRP A 107 14.58 -29.17 -19.28
N GLY A 108 13.46 -29.31 -19.99
CA GLY A 108 12.72 -28.18 -20.54
C GLY A 108 11.86 -27.50 -19.48
N ILE A 109 11.65 -26.19 -19.63
CA ILE A 109 10.72 -25.39 -18.81
C ILE A 109 9.79 -24.66 -19.79
N ASP A 110 8.48 -24.67 -19.52
CA ASP A 110 7.51 -23.98 -20.38
C ASP A 110 7.83 -22.48 -20.48
N GLY A 111 7.85 -21.96 -21.71
CA GLY A 111 8.24 -20.57 -22.00
C GLY A 111 9.76 -20.33 -22.17
N VAL A 112 10.62 -21.26 -21.73
CA VAL A 112 12.09 -21.14 -21.86
C VAL A 112 12.56 -21.77 -23.17
N ALA A 113 13.36 -21.02 -23.94
CA ALA A 113 13.95 -21.54 -25.18
C ALA A 113 15.13 -22.49 -24.89
N GLY A 114 15.13 -23.67 -25.53
CA GLY A 114 16.18 -24.68 -25.37
C GLY A 114 15.94 -25.55 -24.13
N GLY A 115 16.69 -25.32 -23.06
CA GLY A 115 16.61 -26.10 -21.84
C GLY A 115 17.48 -25.55 -20.71
N VAL A 116 17.31 -26.13 -19.53
CA VAL A 116 18.07 -25.81 -18.31
C VAL A 116 18.78 -27.06 -17.82
N CYS A 117 20.00 -26.90 -17.32
CA CYS A 117 20.84 -27.94 -16.76
C CYS A 117 20.73 -27.92 -15.24
N TRP A 118 19.85 -28.78 -14.71
CA TRP A 118 19.58 -28.92 -13.29
C TRP A 118 20.71 -29.76 -12.66
N PRO A 119 21.37 -29.30 -11.58
CA PRO A 119 22.50 -30.01 -10.97
C PRO A 119 22.09 -31.39 -10.43
N ASP A 120 22.89 -32.43 -10.65
CA ASP A 120 22.75 -33.70 -9.92
C ASP A 120 23.13 -33.47 -8.44
N CYS A 121 22.22 -33.77 -7.50
CA CYS A 121 22.50 -33.77 -6.06
C CYS A 121 23.61 -34.76 -5.62
N ALA A 122 24.04 -35.65 -6.53
CA ALA A 122 25.19 -36.53 -6.32
C ALA A 122 26.54 -35.88 -6.72
N SER A 123 26.51 -34.71 -7.37
CA SER A 123 27.69 -33.96 -7.85
C SER A 123 27.80 -32.55 -7.24
N PHE A 124 26.67 -31.94 -6.88
CA PHE A 124 26.60 -30.57 -6.34
C PHE A 124 25.81 -30.50 -5.02
N THR A 125 26.11 -29.49 -4.20
CA THR A 125 25.32 -29.17 -3.00
C THR A 125 24.03 -28.47 -3.44
N CYS A 126 22.87 -29.03 -3.11
CA CYS A 126 21.59 -28.38 -3.39
C CYS A 126 21.22 -27.39 -2.28
N GLY A 127 20.87 -26.16 -2.66
CA GLY A 127 20.31 -25.12 -1.79
C GLY A 127 18.79 -25.21 -1.61
N GLY A 128 18.11 -26.02 -2.43
CA GLY A 128 16.71 -26.43 -2.26
C GLY A 128 16.59 -27.94 -2.01
N ALA A 129 15.61 -28.58 -2.65
CA ALA A 129 15.34 -30.01 -2.49
C ALA A 129 15.94 -30.88 -3.62
N CYS A 130 16.12 -32.17 -3.36
CA CYS A 130 16.47 -33.15 -4.41
C CYS A 130 15.23 -33.92 -4.85
N ASP A 131 14.97 -33.97 -6.16
CA ASP A 131 13.82 -34.68 -6.73
C ASP A 131 14.01 -36.21 -6.78
N SER A 132 13.02 -36.93 -7.32
CA SER A 132 13.05 -38.39 -7.48
C SER A 132 14.05 -38.91 -8.52
N ASP A 133 14.49 -38.07 -9.45
CA ASP A 133 15.47 -38.41 -10.49
C ASP A 133 16.91 -38.08 -10.04
N GLY A 134 17.06 -37.28 -8.98
CA GLY A 134 18.31 -36.84 -8.39
C GLY A 134 18.73 -35.41 -8.76
N SER A 135 17.86 -34.63 -9.41
CA SER A 135 18.11 -33.23 -9.74
C SER A 135 17.90 -32.33 -8.51
N CYS A 136 18.71 -31.30 -8.37
CA CYS A 136 18.51 -30.20 -7.42
C CYS A 136 17.42 -29.27 -7.95
N ILE A 137 16.29 -29.22 -7.25
CA ILE A 137 15.12 -28.41 -7.56
C ILE A 137 14.93 -27.30 -6.51
N PRO A 138 14.28 -26.18 -6.88
CA PRO A 138 13.76 -25.21 -5.93
C PRO A 138 12.77 -25.85 -4.94
N ASP A 139 12.69 -25.27 -3.75
CA ASP A 139 11.76 -25.62 -2.68
C ASP A 139 11.07 -24.38 -2.09
N ASP A 140 10.28 -24.57 -1.03
CA ASP A 140 9.54 -23.50 -0.33
C ASP A 140 10.43 -22.41 0.31
N SER A 141 11.77 -22.53 0.23
CA SER A 141 12.74 -21.51 0.68
C SER A 141 13.50 -20.83 -0.47
N SER A 142 13.24 -21.25 -1.71
CA SER A 142 13.94 -20.79 -2.90
C SER A 142 13.24 -19.59 -3.55
N SER A 143 13.90 -18.43 -3.56
CA SER A 143 13.36 -17.17 -4.11
C SER A 143 14.40 -16.44 -4.96
N CYS A 144 13.94 -15.59 -5.89
CA CYS A 144 14.78 -14.83 -6.82
C CYS A 144 14.20 -13.42 -7.07
N ASP A 145 14.99 -12.55 -7.71
CA ASP A 145 14.58 -11.20 -8.09
C ASP A 145 14.30 -11.15 -9.60
N SER A 146 13.03 -11.00 -9.97
CA SER A 146 12.57 -10.98 -11.36
C SER A 146 13.01 -9.74 -12.16
N THR A 147 13.70 -8.78 -11.54
CA THR A 147 14.38 -7.69 -12.27
C THR A 147 15.75 -8.10 -12.83
N CYS A 148 16.32 -9.21 -12.34
CA CYS A 148 17.69 -9.65 -12.67
C CYS A 148 17.86 -11.18 -12.89
N ALA A 149 16.78 -11.97 -12.78
CA ALA A 149 16.75 -13.39 -13.08
C ALA A 149 15.64 -13.70 -14.10
N GLU A 150 16.01 -14.18 -15.30
CA GLU A 150 15.08 -14.40 -16.42
C GLU A 150 14.06 -15.52 -16.13
N ILE A 151 14.43 -16.54 -15.35
CA ILE A 151 13.53 -17.62 -14.93
C ILE A 151 13.16 -17.44 -13.45
N CYS A 152 12.46 -16.34 -13.19
CA CYS A 152 11.86 -16.04 -11.89
C CYS A 152 10.35 -15.76 -12.07
N PRO A 153 9.46 -16.14 -11.14
CA PRO A 153 8.06 -15.79 -11.25
C PRO A 153 7.88 -14.27 -11.12
N GLU A 154 7.10 -13.64 -11.99
CA GLU A 154 6.53 -12.34 -11.66
C GLU A 154 5.70 -12.49 -10.38
N SER A 155 5.87 -11.57 -9.42
CA SER A 155 5.38 -11.75 -8.05
C SER A 155 3.86 -11.60 -7.92
N THR A 156 3.14 -12.67 -8.24
CA THR A 156 1.73 -12.86 -7.84
C THR A 156 1.64 -12.96 -6.32
N GLY A 157 1.53 -11.81 -5.67
CA GLY A 157 1.89 -11.63 -4.26
C GLY A 157 1.12 -12.48 -3.25
N GLY A 158 1.84 -12.92 -2.22
CA GLY A 158 1.32 -13.66 -1.07
C GLY A 158 2.35 -14.66 -0.55
N GLY A 159 3.16 -14.27 0.42
CA GLY A 159 4.24 -15.10 0.96
C GLY A 159 5.27 -14.29 1.74
N ASP A 160 6.39 -14.02 1.09
CA ASP A 160 7.64 -13.68 1.79
C ASP A 160 7.87 -12.19 2.06
N CYS A 161 8.65 -11.96 3.12
CA CYS A 161 9.08 -10.66 3.57
C CYS A 161 10.35 -10.21 2.82
N PRO A 162 10.55 -8.89 2.61
CA PRO A 162 11.70 -8.40 1.86
C PRO A 162 13.03 -8.73 2.56
N PRO A 163 14.18 -8.72 1.83
CA PRO A 163 15.48 -9.03 2.41
C PRO A 163 15.78 -8.25 3.69
N ASN A 164 16.39 -8.95 4.66
CA ASN A 164 16.66 -8.48 6.03
C ASN A 164 15.39 -8.21 6.85
N SER A 165 14.35 -9.02 6.67
CA SER A 165 13.16 -9.04 7.51
C SER A 165 12.55 -10.44 7.62
N HIS A 166 11.78 -10.67 8.69
CA HIS A 166 11.06 -11.91 8.94
C HIS A 166 9.55 -11.64 9.09
N PRO A 167 8.69 -12.66 8.88
CA PRO A 167 7.26 -12.54 9.13
C PRO A 167 6.96 -12.46 10.63
N GLU A 168 6.16 -11.46 11.03
CA GLU A 168 5.58 -11.33 12.37
C GLU A 168 4.10 -10.92 12.25
N GLY A 169 3.19 -11.79 12.70
CA GLY A 169 1.75 -11.58 12.54
C GLY A 169 1.32 -11.65 11.07
N ASP A 170 0.46 -10.72 10.65
CA ASP A 170 -0.02 -10.59 9.26
C ASP A 170 0.92 -9.70 8.39
N GLY A 171 2.20 -9.57 8.76
CA GLY A 171 3.13 -8.65 8.11
C GLY A 171 4.62 -8.99 8.35
N CYS A 172 5.48 -8.03 8.03
CA CYS A 172 6.94 -8.20 7.96
C CYS A 172 7.68 -7.18 8.82
N VAL A 173 8.69 -7.64 9.57
CA VAL A 173 9.46 -6.86 10.53
C VAL A 173 10.95 -7.00 10.25
N CYS A 174 11.66 -5.87 10.14
CA CYS A 174 13.10 -5.86 9.86
C CYS A 174 13.91 -6.57 10.95
N ASP A 175 14.97 -7.25 10.53
CA ASP A 175 15.90 -7.94 11.42
C ASP A 175 16.74 -6.95 12.26
N GLU A 176 17.36 -7.45 13.34
CA GLU A 176 18.17 -6.60 14.22
C GLU A 176 19.34 -5.96 13.46
N GLY A 177 19.39 -4.62 13.49
CA GLY A 177 20.35 -3.83 12.72
C GLY A 177 19.84 -3.30 11.37
N PHE A 178 18.60 -3.61 11.00
CA PHE A 178 17.95 -3.13 9.77
C PHE A 178 16.71 -2.27 10.08
N THR A 179 16.33 -1.42 9.12
CA THR A 179 15.19 -0.50 9.21
C THR A 179 14.44 -0.43 7.89
N VAL A 180 13.13 -0.15 7.96
CA VAL A 180 12.30 0.03 6.76
C VAL A 180 12.77 1.27 6.00
N ASN A 181 13.08 1.12 4.71
CA ASN A 181 13.46 2.22 3.82
C ASN A 181 12.32 3.25 3.64
N ALA A 182 12.63 4.43 3.09
CA ALA A 182 11.66 5.51 2.90
C ALA A 182 10.41 5.05 2.12
N ASP A 183 10.58 4.27 1.06
CA ASP A 183 9.50 3.78 0.20
C ASP A 183 8.66 2.63 0.82
N ARG A 184 9.06 2.10 1.98
CA ARG A 184 8.46 0.94 2.66
C ARG A 184 8.44 -0.34 1.80
N THR A 185 9.46 -0.54 0.98
CA THR A 185 9.64 -1.68 0.07
C THR A 185 10.73 -2.67 0.52
N ALA A 186 11.67 -2.26 1.39
CA ALA A 186 12.79 -3.10 1.82
C ALA A 186 13.29 -2.76 3.23
N CYS A 187 13.97 -3.70 3.87
CA CYS A 187 14.72 -3.46 5.11
C CYS A 187 16.21 -3.25 4.79
N VAL A 188 16.69 -2.04 5.05
CA VAL A 188 18.06 -1.57 4.76
C VAL A 188 18.86 -1.42 6.05
N PRO A 189 20.22 -1.53 6.01
CA PRO A 189 21.05 -1.37 7.20
C PRO A 189 20.75 -0.06 7.94
N ALA A 190 20.68 -0.12 9.27
CA ALA A 190 20.54 1.08 10.09
C ALA A 190 21.80 1.94 10.00
N CYS A 191 21.63 3.25 9.82
CA CYS A 191 22.73 4.21 9.81
C CYS A 191 23.12 4.65 11.22
N THR A 192 24.34 5.15 11.37
CA THR A 192 24.87 5.77 12.59
C THR A 192 25.46 7.16 12.36
N ALA A 193 25.83 7.48 11.12
CA ALA A 193 26.25 8.79 10.65
C ALA A 193 25.87 8.99 9.17
N ASP A 194 25.86 10.23 8.69
CA ASP A 194 25.54 10.58 7.28
C ASP A 194 26.47 9.87 6.27
N THR A 195 27.68 9.49 6.69
CA THR A 195 28.64 8.73 5.87
C THR A 195 28.20 7.31 5.56
N ASP A 196 27.24 6.78 6.29
CA ASP A 196 26.66 5.45 6.09
C ASP A 196 25.58 5.50 4.99
N CYS A 197 25.16 6.71 4.59
CA CYS A 197 24.09 6.97 3.64
C CYS A 197 24.61 7.30 2.24
N SER A 198 23.89 6.82 1.22
CA SER A 198 24.20 7.03 -0.19
C SER A 198 23.39 8.19 -0.78
N GLY A 199 23.69 8.59 -2.02
CA GLY A 199 22.88 9.58 -2.77
C GLY A 199 22.98 11.04 -2.31
N GLY A 200 23.45 11.31 -1.07
CA GLY A 200 23.39 12.61 -0.41
C GLY A 200 22.38 12.67 0.74
N ASP A 201 21.78 11.54 1.10
CA ASP A 201 20.94 11.36 2.28
C ASP A 201 21.73 11.56 3.59
N VAL A 202 21.01 11.87 4.67
CA VAL A 202 21.53 12.04 6.03
C VAL A 202 21.00 10.94 6.94
N CYS A 203 21.69 10.72 8.06
CA CYS A 203 21.24 9.74 9.05
C CYS A 203 20.32 10.37 10.10
N SER A 204 19.04 9.99 10.10
CA SER A 204 18.05 10.43 11.08
C SER A 204 17.31 9.23 11.69
N ASP A 205 17.27 9.17 13.03
CA ASP A 205 16.64 8.07 13.80
C ASP A 205 17.01 6.65 13.32
N GLY A 206 18.27 6.47 12.90
CA GLY A 206 18.81 5.20 12.40
C GLY A 206 18.47 4.87 10.94
N ARG A 207 17.83 5.78 10.20
CA ARG A 207 17.48 5.63 8.78
C ARG A 207 18.20 6.66 7.92
N CYS A 208 18.63 6.23 6.74
CA CYS A 208 19.00 7.17 5.69
C CYS A 208 17.73 7.82 5.13
N VAL A 209 17.68 9.14 5.17
CA VAL A 209 16.57 9.96 4.69
C VAL A 209 17.11 11.14 3.89
N ALA A 210 16.30 11.69 2.98
CA ALA A 210 16.67 12.89 2.25
C ALA A 210 17.08 14.02 3.22
N PRO A 211 18.13 14.82 2.90
CA PRO A 211 18.57 15.91 3.75
C PRO A 211 17.42 16.91 3.97
N PRO A 212 17.27 17.48 5.19
CA PRO A 212 16.27 18.49 5.46
C PRO A 212 16.25 19.59 4.39
N CYS A 213 15.06 19.88 3.90
CA CYS A 213 14.85 20.88 2.87
C CYS A 213 15.31 22.28 3.33
N THR A 214 15.42 23.18 2.36
CA THR A 214 15.63 24.61 2.62
C THR A 214 14.56 25.43 1.92
N ALA A 215 14.38 26.69 2.35
CA ALA A 215 13.36 27.56 1.78
C ALA A 215 13.55 27.74 0.26
N GLY A 216 12.66 27.15 -0.53
CA GLY A 216 12.71 27.14 -2.00
C GLY A 216 13.46 25.97 -2.65
N SER A 217 13.88 24.94 -1.90
CA SER A 217 14.44 23.71 -2.48
C SER A 217 13.41 22.64 -2.85
N CYS A 218 12.15 22.82 -2.47
CA CYS A 218 11.08 21.84 -2.71
C CYS A 218 10.49 21.92 -4.13
N PRO A 219 9.89 20.82 -4.62
CA PRO A 219 9.10 20.81 -5.85
C PRO A 219 8.01 21.90 -5.93
N SER A 220 7.59 22.22 -7.16
CA SER A 220 6.51 23.19 -7.41
C SER A 220 5.20 22.74 -6.76
N GLY A 221 4.62 23.58 -5.91
CA GLY A 221 3.41 23.26 -5.13
C GLY A 221 3.70 22.68 -3.74
N GLN A 222 4.98 22.57 -3.36
CA GLN A 222 5.42 22.19 -2.02
C GLN A 222 6.21 23.32 -1.37
N LEU A 223 6.13 23.40 -0.04
CA LEU A 223 6.96 24.27 0.80
C LEU A 223 7.85 23.42 1.71
N CYS A 224 8.92 24.04 2.22
CA CYS A 224 9.78 23.41 3.22
C CYS A 224 9.19 23.65 4.61
N ALA A 225 8.70 22.60 5.26
CA ALA A 225 8.10 22.66 6.59
C ALA A 225 9.16 22.88 7.68
N ALA A 226 8.71 23.29 8.87
CA ALA A 226 9.57 23.36 10.05
C ALA A 226 10.05 21.97 10.54
N SER A 227 9.47 20.86 10.03
CA SER A 227 10.02 19.49 10.21
C SER A 227 11.28 19.23 9.37
N GLY A 228 11.57 20.05 8.36
CA GLY A 228 12.61 19.78 7.36
C GLY A 228 12.12 18.96 6.16
N GLU A 229 10.81 18.69 6.05
CA GLU A 229 10.21 17.94 4.95
C GLU A 229 9.61 18.86 3.88
N CYS A 230 9.60 18.41 2.63
CA CYS A 230 8.86 19.07 1.55
C CYS A 230 7.39 18.61 1.57
N VAL A 231 6.53 19.43 2.14
CA VAL A 231 5.08 19.20 2.29
C VAL A 231 4.28 20.00 1.27
N ILE A 232 3.04 19.61 1.00
CA ILE A 232 2.16 20.38 0.10
C ILE A 232 1.91 21.78 0.68
N ASP A 233 1.97 22.81 -0.16
CA ASP A 233 1.59 24.18 0.21
C ASP A 233 0.06 24.28 0.36
N LEU A 234 -0.39 24.18 1.62
CA LEU A 234 -1.79 24.32 2.03
C LEU A 234 -2.19 25.78 2.30
N GLY A 235 -1.34 26.75 1.94
CA GLY A 235 -1.54 28.16 2.19
C GLY A 235 -1.18 28.57 3.62
N THR A 236 -2.08 29.27 4.30
CA THR A 236 -1.81 29.83 5.64
C THR A 236 -2.10 28.81 6.74
N PRO A 237 -1.10 28.41 7.56
CA PRO A 237 -1.33 27.52 8.69
C PRO A 237 -2.08 28.22 9.85
N PRO A 238 -2.56 27.46 10.86
CA PRO A 238 -3.19 28.01 12.06
C PRO A 238 -2.37 29.13 12.74
N PRO A 239 -2.99 30.26 13.12
CA PRO A 239 -2.26 31.43 13.58
C PRO A 239 -1.81 31.32 15.04
N GLY A 240 -0.49 31.31 15.25
CA GLY A 240 0.14 31.39 16.58
C GLY A 240 0.31 30.03 17.26
N PRO A 241 0.68 30.01 18.56
CA PRO A 241 0.76 28.76 19.32
C PRO A 241 -0.64 28.22 19.62
N PRO A 242 -0.80 26.89 19.79
CA PRO A 242 -2.08 26.30 20.22
C PRO A 242 -2.54 26.87 21.57
N PRO A 243 -3.86 27.09 21.76
CA PRO A 243 -4.40 27.44 23.07
C PRO A 243 -4.29 26.25 24.03
N SER A 244 -4.36 26.53 25.33
CA SER A 244 -4.16 25.53 26.40
C SER A 244 -5.36 24.59 26.60
N CYS A 245 -5.61 23.75 25.59
CA CYS A 245 -6.57 22.64 25.61
C CYS A 245 -5.88 21.35 26.09
N ALA A 246 -6.55 20.55 26.91
CA ALA A 246 -6.00 19.29 27.41
C ALA A 246 -7.11 18.31 27.86
N ALA A 247 -6.80 17.01 27.83
CA ALA A 247 -7.66 15.95 28.36
C ALA A 247 -8.14 16.25 29.80
N GLY A 248 -9.45 16.17 30.02
CA GLY A 248 -10.09 16.45 31.32
C GLY A 248 -10.17 17.93 31.72
N VAL A 249 -9.90 18.88 30.81
CA VAL A 249 -9.94 20.32 31.08
C VAL A 249 -11.10 21.00 30.35
N GLY A 250 -11.98 21.66 31.09
CA GLY A 250 -13.10 22.43 30.53
C GLY A 250 -14.16 21.52 29.92
N SER A 251 -14.39 21.65 28.61
CA SER A 251 -15.29 20.81 27.82
C SER A 251 -14.62 19.55 27.25
N VAL A 252 -13.30 19.43 27.35
CA VAL A 252 -12.54 18.30 26.80
C VAL A 252 -12.56 17.13 27.81
N PRO A 253 -13.12 15.95 27.47
CA PRO A 253 -13.07 14.77 28.34
C PRO A 253 -11.65 14.20 28.43
N ASP A 254 -11.43 13.19 29.28
CA ASP A 254 -10.24 12.34 29.14
C ASP A 254 -10.49 11.31 28.02
N TRP A 255 -9.49 11.01 27.18
CA TRP A 255 -9.58 9.93 26.18
C TRP A 255 -9.46 8.54 26.82
N ARG A 256 -8.97 8.47 28.06
CA ARG A 256 -8.74 7.21 28.78
C ARG A 256 -10.03 6.66 29.36
N CYS A 257 -10.64 5.72 28.64
CA CYS A 257 -11.57 4.81 29.29
C CYS A 257 -10.84 3.99 30.38
N SER A 258 -11.50 3.76 31.51
CA SER A 258 -10.96 2.95 32.61
C SER A 258 -12.03 2.05 33.25
N GLY A 259 -11.63 0.84 33.62
CA GLY A 259 -12.51 -0.18 34.20
C GLY A 259 -12.86 -1.31 33.24
N ALA A 260 -13.52 -2.34 33.75
CA ALA A 260 -13.81 -3.59 33.03
C ALA A 260 -14.91 -3.49 31.97
N SER A 261 -15.29 -2.28 31.56
CA SER A 261 -16.46 -1.99 30.73
C SER A 261 -16.15 -1.04 29.56
N CYS A 262 -14.86 -0.93 29.19
CA CYS A 262 -14.42 -0.11 28.05
C CYS A 262 -14.73 -0.75 26.69
N SER A 263 -14.70 -2.08 26.64
CA SER A 263 -15.15 -2.88 25.51
C SER A 263 -16.67 -3.14 25.49
N ASP A 264 -17.45 -2.50 26.37
CA ASP A 264 -18.91 -2.52 26.26
C ASP A 264 -19.34 -1.86 24.95
N LEU A 265 -20.11 -2.58 24.13
CA LEU A 265 -20.85 -1.98 23.02
C LEU A 265 -22.00 -1.12 23.59
N VAL A 266 -22.04 0.16 23.20
CA VAL A 266 -23.00 1.17 23.70
C VAL A 266 -23.55 2.03 22.57
N PRO A 267 -24.77 2.57 22.68
CA PRO A 267 -25.18 3.67 21.82
C PRO A 267 -24.28 4.90 22.08
N PHE A 268 -24.08 5.73 21.06
CA PHE A 268 -23.23 6.93 21.13
C PHE A 268 -23.86 8.09 21.94
N ASP A 269 -24.19 7.87 23.21
CA ASP A 269 -24.91 8.83 24.05
C ASP A 269 -23.96 9.80 24.82
N PRO A 270 -24.27 11.10 24.95
CA PRO A 270 -25.25 11.85 24.15
C PRO A 270 -24.80 11.97 22.69
N ASP A 271 -25.78 12.13 21.79
CA ASP A 271 -25.62 12.26 20.34
C ASP A 271 -24.89 13.56 19.92
N MET A 272 -25.10 14.65 20.66
CA MET A 272 -24.47 15.95 20.43
C MET A 272 -23.59 16.39 21.61
N GLY A 273 -22.43 16.97 21.31
CA GLY A 273 -21.52 17.49 22.33
C GLY A 273 -20.40 18.38 21.78
N PRO A 274 -19.35 18.65 22.58
CA PRO A 274 -18.27 19.56 22.19
C PRO A 274 -17.57 19.09 20.92
N GLY A 275 -17.73 19.84 19.82
CA GLY A 275 -17.14 19.53 18.53
C GLY A 275 -17.77 18.39 17.72
N TYR A 276 -18.85 17.72 18.18
CA TYR A 276 -19.43 16.55 17.48
C TYR A 276 -20.96 16.50 17.41
N TRP A 277 -21.46 15.79 16.40
CA TRP A 277 -22.87 15.45 16.24
C TRP A 277 -23.03 14.09 15.53
N ASP A 278 -23.42 13.07 16.28
CA ASP A 278 -24.06 11.85 15.78
C ASP A 278 -25.49 12.20 15.34
N TYR A 279 -25.80 12.05 14.06
CA TYR A 279 -27.07 12.51 13.49
C TYR A 279 -27.73 11.44 12.61
N PRO A 280 -29.08 11.36 12.56
CA PRO A 280 -29.74 10.25 11.89
C PRO A 280 -29.41 10.19 10.39
N LEU A 281 -28.88 9.04 9.96
CA LEU A 281 -28.41 8.78 8.61
C LEU A 281 -29.00 7.47 8.06
N ASN A 282 -28.85 7.23 6.75
CA ASN A 282 -29.18 5.95 6.09
C ASN A 282 -30.55 5.28 6.41
N GLY A 283 -31.56 6.08 6.82
CA GLY A 283 -32.92 5.63 7.15
C GLY A 283 -33.34 5.78 8.62
N GLU A 284 -32.41 6.19 9.49
CA GLU A 284 -32.61 6.40 10.93
C GLU A 284 -33.54 7.57 11.28
N THR A 285 -33.88 7.65 12.57
CA THR A 285 -34.52 8.83 13.18
C THR A 285 -33.89 9.15 14.52
N SER A 286 -34.11 10.34 15.08
CA SER A 286 -33.67 10.72 16.43
C SER A 286 -34.31 9.89 17.58
N ALA A 287 -35.11 8.87 17.26
CA ALA A 287 -35.64 7.89 18.21
C ALA A 287 -35.18 6.45 17.90
N ASP A 288 -34.40 6.26 16.84
CA ASP A 288 -33.91 4.98 16.31
C ASP A 288 -32.64 5.23 15.49
N GLN A 289 -31.54 5.55 16.18
CA GLN A 289 -30.19 5.56 15.62
C GLN A 289 -29.57 4.17 15.86
N TYR A 290 -29.92 3.22 15.00
CA TYR A 290 -29.58 1.80 15.15
C TYR A 290 -28.18 1.47 14.66
N ARG A 291 -27.53 2.39 13.94
CA ARG A 291 -26.19 2.28 13.36
C ARG A 291 -25.12 2.94 14.24
N SER A 292 -25.54 3.73 15.23
CA SER A 292 -24.67 4.48 16.14
C SER A 292 -24.35 3.73 17.45
N TYR A 293 -24.04 2.42 17.36
CA TYR A 293 -23.49 1.65 18.49
C TYR A 293 -22.00 1.43 18.31
N VAL A 294 -21.20 1.72 19.33
CA VAL A 294 -19.74 1.63 19.28
C VAL A 294 -19.18 1.18 20.64
N ARG A 295 -17.94 0.69 20.69
CA ARG A 295 -17.29 0.39 21.99
C ARG A 295 -17.12 1.67 22.80
N ARG A 296 -17.29 1.58 24.12
CA ARG A 296 -17.21 2.73 25.02
C ARG A 296 -15.86 3.45 25.00
N ASP A 297 -14.74 2.74 24.81
CA ASP A 297 -13.42 3.36 24.62
C ASP A 297 -13.30 4.15 23.30
N VAL A 298 -13.76 3.58 22.18
CA VAL A 298 -13.83 4.27 20.88
C VAL A 298 -14.72 5.52 20.96
N MET A 299 -15.90 5.42 21.60
CA MET A 299 -16.76 6.58 21.87
C MET A 299 -16.01 7.68 22.62
N ILE A 300 -15.34 7.33 23.71
CA ILE A 300 -14.61 8.29 24.56
C ILE A 300 -13.45 8.95 23.76
N LEU A 301 -12.74 8.19 22.93
CA LEU A 301 -11.66 8.70 22.08
C LEU A 301 -12.17 9.72 21.05
N VAL A 302 -13.26 9.41 20.35
CA VAL A 302 -13.86 10.34 19.35
C VAL A 302 -14.40 11.60 20.03
N LYS A 303 -15.04 11.47 21.19
CA LYS A 303 -15.54 12.61 21.99
C LYS A 303 -14.40 13.47 22.58
N TYR A 304 -13.23 12.89 22.84
CA TYR A 304 -12.00 13.64 23.17
C TYR A 304 -11.46 14.40 21.96
N ALA A 305 -11.25 13.71 20.83
CA ALA A 305 -10.57 14.28 19.67
C ALA A 305 -11.38 15.42 19.03
N THR A 306 -12.71 15.29 18.95
CA THR A 306 -13.59 16.37 18.49
C THR A 306 -13.62 17.57 19.44
N ALA A 307 -13.66 17.35 20.76
CA ALA A 307 -13.60 18.41 21.75
C ALA A 307 -12.25 19.16 21.77
N MET A 308 -11.13 18.46 21.51
CA MET A 308 -9.82 19.09 21.34
C MET A 308 -9.79 20.00 20.11
N VAL A 309 -10.34 19.58 18.97
CA VAL A 309 -10.40 20.42 17.76
C VAL A 309 -11.30 21.63 17.96
N ASP A 310 -12.46 21.49 18.60
CA ASP A 310 -13.36 22.61 18.95
C ASP A 310 -12.64 23.64 19.84
N CYS A 311 -11.95 23.15 20.89
CA CYS A 311 -11.16 23.98 21.80
C CYS A 311 -9.97 24.68 21.10
N GLN A 312 -9.23 23.97 20.25
CA GLN A 312 -8.02 24.51 19.60
C GLN A 312 -8.33 25.42 18.39
N SER A 313 -9.36 25.10 17.60
CA SER A 313 -9.72 25.85 16.39
C SER A 313 -10.71 26.98 16.63
N GLY A 314 -11.33 27.09 17.81
CA GLY A 314 -12.31 28.13 18.16
C GLY A 314 -11.82 29.59 18.04
N GLY A 315 -10.51 29.82 17.87
CA GLY A 315 -9.91 31.13 17.59
C GLY A 315 -9.52 31.37 16.13
N TRP A 316 -9.72 30.41 15.22
CA TRP A 316 -9.29 30.52 13.82
C TRP A 316 -10.27 31.36 13.00
N SER A 317 -9.76 32.03 11.95
CA SER A 317 -10.54 32.93 11.09
C SER A 317 -10.91 32.31 9.74
N PHE A 318 -10.74 31.01 9.58
CA PHE A 318 -10.99 30.24 8.35
C PHE A 318 -11.65 28.90 8.68
N GLY A 319 -12.32 28.30 7.69
CA GLY A 319 -13.14 27.10 7.90
C GLY A 319 -14.47 27.41 8.61
N ASN A 320 -15.36 26.41 8.68
CA ASN A 320 -16.63 26.50 9.40
C ASN A 320 -16.46 26.30 10.92
N VAL A 321 -15.59 27.10 11.56
CA VAL A 321 -15.28 27.03 13.00
C VAL A 321 -16.55 27.03 13.85
N GLY A 322 -16.58 26.15 14.87
CA GLY A 322 -17.75 25.93 15.73
C GLY A 322 -18.91 25.15 15.09
N GLN A 323 -18.76 24.61 13.88
CA GLN A 323 -19.65 23.57 13.38
C GLN A 323 -19.20 22.18 13.87
N PRO A 324 -20.08 21.38 14.50
CA PRO A 324 -19.72 20.05 15.00
C PRO A 324 -19.40 19.10 13.84
N LEU A 325 -18.45 18.19 14.08
CA LEU A 325 -18.11 17.09 13.18
C LEU A 325 -19.24 16.06 13.16
N GLY A 326 -19.74 15.75 11.98
CA GLY A 326 -20.77 14.75 11.76
C GLY A 326 -20.19 13.34 11.91
N LEU A 327 -20.82 12.52 12.73
CA LEU A 327 -20.46 11.11 12.88
C LEU A 327 -21.32 10.24 11.98
N GLY A 328 -20.78 9.09 11.58
CA GLY A 328 -21.31 8.19 10.57
C GLY A 328 -21.72 6.82 11.12
N ASP A 329 -21.76 5.83 10.22
CA ASP A 329 -22.01 4.43 10.56
C ASP A 329 -20.97 3.89 11.58
N MET A 330 -21.44 3.22 12.64
CA MET A 330 -20.63 2.60 13.69
C MET A 330 -20.80 1.07 13.60
N SER A 331 -21.45 0.39 14.55
CA SER A 331 -22.08 -0.93 14.35
C SER A 331 -23.55 -0.92 14.78
N GLU A 332 -24.26 -2.01 14.52
CA GLU A 332 -25.59 -2.22 15.11
C GLU A 332 -25.50 -2.66 16.59
N ALA A 333 -26.63 -2.62 17.30
CA ALA A 333 -26.73 -2.87 18.74
C ALA A 333 -26.35 -4.30 19.19
N ASP A 334 -26.29 -5.26 18.27
CA ASP A 334 -25.82 -6.62 18.50
C ASP A 334 -24.38 -6.86 18.04
N GLY A 335 -23.70 -5.82 17.55
CA GLY A 335 -22.35 -5.86 16.99
C GLY A 335 -22.30 -6.22 15.50
N SER A 336 -23.44 -6.37 14.82
CA SER A 336 -23.48 -6.61 13.38
C SER A 336 -23.24 -5.34 12.55
N ILE A 337 -23.01 -5.53 11.24
CA ILE A 337 -22.64 -4.46 10.30
C ILE A 337 -23.86 -3.54 10.06
N PRO A 338 -23.72 -2.20 10.06
CA PRO A 338 -24.81 -1.26 9.83
C PRO A 338 -25.63 -1.55 8.56
N GLY A 339 -26.94 -1.78 8.71
CA GLY A 339 -27.86 -2.21 7.65
C GLY A 339 -28.17 -3.72 7.65
N THR A 340 -27.53 -4.51 8.53
CA THR A 340 -27.87 -5.93 8.74
C THR A 340 -29.31 -6.09 9.21
N ARG A 341 -29.83 -5.17 10.06
CA ARG A 341 -31.23 -5.13 10.50
C ARG A 341 -32.23 -5.12 9.34
N ASP A 342 -31.88 -4.43 8.26
CA ASP A 342 -32.71 -4.24 7.07
C ASP A 342 -32.42 -5.29 5.98
N GLY A 343 -31.54 -6.25 6.27
CA GLY A 343 -31.15 -7.34 5.36
C GLY A 343 -30.13 -6.95 4.29
N SER A 344 -29.46 -5.79 4.44
CA SER A 344 -28.47 -5.29 3.48
C SER A 344 -27.34 -4.54 4.21
N PRO A 345 -26.31 -5.26 4.69
CA PRO A 345 -25.11 -4.65 5.26
C PRO A 345 -24.53 -3.58 4.32
N GLY A 346 -24.28 -2.38 4.86
CA GLY A 346 -23.74 -1.26 4.09
C GLY A 346 -22.24 -1.37 3.80
N HIS A 347 -21.53 -2.18 4.58
CA HIS A 347 -20.06 -2.22 4.63
C HIS A 347 -19.46 -3.61 4.38
N PRO A 348 -18.16 -3.70 4.00
CA PRO A 348 -17.46 -4.96 3.79
C PRO A 348 -17.47 -5.89 5.03
N ALA A 349 -17.53 -7.20 4.78
CA ALA A 349 -17.51 -8.21 5.83
C ALA A 349 -16.24 -8.11 6.70
N GLY A 350 -16.42 -7.95 8.01
CA GLY A 350 -15.32 -7.80 8.97
C GLY A 350 -14.99 -6.35 9.35
N THR A 351 -15.58 -5.36 8.68
CA THR A 351 -15.58 -3.94 9.10
C THR A 351 -16.89 -3.58 9.77
N HIS A 352 -16.90 -2.58 10.65
CA HIS A 352 -18.06 -2.12 11.40
C HIS A 352 -18.69 -3.21 12.29
N VAL A 353 -17.85 -4.11 12.83
CA VAL A 353 -18.25 -5.23 13.69
C VAL A 353 -17.90 -4.93 15.14
N ASN A 354 -18.80 -5.28 16.06
CA ASN A 354 -18.65 -5.12 17.52
C ASN A 354 -18.23 -3.72 17.98
N GLY A 355 -18.55 -2.67 17.21
CA GLY A 355 -18.23 -1.29 17.56
C GLY A 355 -16.73 -0.93 17.58
N HIS A 356 -15.89 -1.62 16.81
CA HIS A 356 -14.47 -1.30 16.67
C HIS A 356 -14.18 -0.14 15.72
N ASP A 357 -15.09 0.12 14.78
CA ASP A 357 -14.89 1.02 13.66
C ASP A 357 -15.97 2.12 13.63
N MET A 358 -15.65 3.25 12.99
CA MET A 358 -16.57 4.38 12.82
C MET A 358 -16.23 5.16 11.56
N ASP A 359 -17.25 5.48 10.77
CA ASP A 359 -17.15 6.49 9.71
C ASP A 359 -17.36 7.88 10.31
N ILE A 360 -16.56 8.85 9.91
CA ILE A 360 -16.61 10.22 10.45
C ILE A 360 -16.45 11.21 9.29
N ALA A 361 -17.25 12.27 9.27
CA ALA A 361 -17.12 13.30 8.25
C ALA A 361 -15.75 13.99 8.29
N TYR A 362 -15.35 14.60 7.17
CA TYR A 362 -14.25 15.56 7.16
C TYR A 362 -14.71 16.93 7.70
N TYR A 363 -13.79 17.67 8.31
CA TYR A 363 -14.00 19.11 8.49
C TYR A 363 -13.96 19.81 7.13
N GLN A 364 -14.85 20.79 6.95
CA GLN A 364 -15.10 21.46 5.69
C GLN A 364 -14.92 22.98 5.79
N MET A 365 -14.53 23.60 4.67
CA MET A 365 -14.26 25.04 4.61
C MET A 365 -15.52 25.90 4.69
N SER A 366 -16.69 25.33 4.39
CA SER A 366 -18.00 25.98 4.47
C SER A 366 -19.11 24.98 4.84
N GLY A 367 -20.35 25.44 4.98
CA GLY A 367 -21.50 24.57 5.26
C GLY A 367 -21.44 23.91 6.65
N ASP A 368 -22.00 22.70 6.76
CA ASP A 368 -21.91 21.84 7.94
C ASP A 368 -20.92 20.69 7.70
N ASN A 369 -20.28 20.17 8.76
CA ASN A 369 -19.32 19.06 8.67
C ASN A 369 -20.03 17.70 8.67
N ARG A 370 -21.10 17.54 7.88
CA ARG A 370 -21.76 16.24 7.71
C ARG A 370 -21.02 15.38 6.70
N LEU A 371 -21.39 14.09 6.63
CA LEU A 371 -20.88 13.15 5.62
C LEU A 371 -21.34 13.61 4.22
N ARG A 372 -20.51 14.45 3.60
CA ARG A 372 -20.67 15.11 2.30
C ARG A 372 -19.34 14.99 1.57
N SER A 373 -19.40 14.80 0.26
CA SER A 373 -18.17 14.80 -0.54
C SER A 373 -17.44 16.13 -0.42
N VAL A 374 -16.12 16.09 -0.20
CA VAL A 374 -15.26 17.28 -0.19
C VAL A 374 -14.75 17.67 -1.58
N CYS A 375 -15.13 16.92 -2.62
CA CYS A 375 -14.48 16.92 -3.93
C CYS A 375 -15.45 16.63 -5.10
N PRO A 376 -15.01 16.84 -6.36
CA PRO A 376 -15.63 16.19 -7.51
C PRO A 376 -15.50 14.67 -7.36
N HIS A 377 -16.63 13.95 -7.49
CA HIS A 377 -16.73 12.51 -7.22
C HIS A 377 -17.69 11.78 -8.21
N THR A 378 -18.08 12.45 -9.30
CA THR A 378 -19.09 11.92 -10.25
C THR A 378 -18.57 11.88 -11.68
N GLU A 379 -18.90 10.81 -12.39
CA GLU A 379 -18.67 10.65 -13.84
C GLU A 379 -19.97 10.22 -14.53
N GLY A 380 -20.24 10.78 -15.71
CA GLY A 380 -21.48 10.50 -16.45
C GLY A 380 -22.79 10.89 -15.76
N GLY A 381 -22.73 11.53 -14.58
CA GLY A 381 -23.87 11.82 -13.71
C GLY A 381 -24.11 10.79 -12.60
N SER A 382 -23.25 9.77 -12.48
CA SER A 382 -23.24 8.80 -11.38
C SER A 382 -22.07 9.07 -10.43
N ASP A 383 -22.22 8.69 -9.16
CA ASP A 383 -21.11 8.60 -8.21
C ASP A 383 -20.12 7.51 -8.66
N VAL A 384 -18.82 7.82 -8.61
CA VAL A 384 -17.72 6.84 -8.82
C VAL A 384 -16.99 6.49 -7.52
N TYR A 385 -17.53 6.97 -6.40
CA TYR A 385 -17.17 6.69 -5.02
C TYR A 385 -15.77 7.17 -4.59
N HIS A 386 -15.07 7.96 -5.39
CA HIS A 386 -13.74 8.50 -5.05
C HIS A 386 -13.57 9.92 -5.61
N CYS A 387 -12.60 10.69 -5.10
CA CYS A 387 -12.33 12.04 -5.60
C CYS A 387 -11.67 12.02 -6.99
N THR A 388 -12.43 12.38 -8.02
CA THR A 388 -11.96 12.59 -9.40
C THR A 388 -11.27 13.94 -9.62
N GLY A 389 -11.25 14.82 -8.60
CA GLY A 389 -10.56 16.11 -8.63
C GLY A 389 -10.16 16.61 -7.24
N ALA A 390 -9.61 17.82 -7.18
CA ALA A 390 -9.13 18.41 -5.93
C ALA A 390 -10.26 18.56 -4.89
N PRO A 391 -10.00 18.30 -3.59
CA PRO A 391 -11.01 18.38 -2.54
C PRO A 391 -11.19 19.82 -2.04
N ASN A 392 -11.79 20.66 -2.87
CA ASN A 392 -11.87 22.11 -2.65
C ASN A 392 -12.68 22.51 -1.40
N ASP A 393 -13.55 21.63 -0.89
CA ASP A 393 -14.34 21.89 0.31
C ASP A 393 -13.71 21.34 1.60
N LEU A 394 -12.60 20.59 1.52
CA LEU A 394 -11.87 20.06 2.69
C LEU A 394 -11.20 21.17 3.51
N ASP A 395 -11.35 21.12 4.83
CA ASP A 395 -10.46 21.81 5.78
C ASP A 395 -9.36 20.82 6.23
N PRO A 396 -8.15 20.86 5.61
CA PRO A 396 -7.10 19.89 5.93
C PRO A 396 -6.54 20.13 7.33
N TRP A 397 -6.60 21.36 7.85
CA TRP A 397 -6.02 21.73 9.13
C TRP A 397 -6.83 21.17 10.31
N ARG A 398 -8.15 21.36 10.35
CA ARG A 398 -9.00 20.76 11.39
C ARG A 398 -9.12 19.25 11.24
N THR A 399 -9.10 18.75 10.00
CA THR A 399 -9.09 17.29 9.75
C THR A 399 -7.80 16.64 10.27
N ALA A 400 -6.62 17.16 9.91
CA ALA A 400 -5.35 16.63 10.42
C ALA A 400 -5.20 16.79 11.94
N LEU A 401 -5.72 17.89 12.52
CA LEU A 401 -5.76 18.07 13.98
C LEU A 401 -6.63 17.00 14.67
N PHE A 402 -7.80 16.68 14.10
CA PHE A 402 -8.65 15.58 14.57
C PHE A 402 -7.94 14.23 14.50
N LEU A 403 -7.37 13.90 13.34
CA LEU A 403 -6.62 12.66 13.14
C LEU A 403 -5.43 12.55 14.11
N GLY A 404 -4.72 13.65 14.35
CA GLY A 404 -3.65 13.74 15.34
C GLY A 404 -4.11 13.36 16.76
N HIS A 405 -5.28 13.84 17.19
CA HIS A 405 -5.82 13.53 18.52
C HIS A 405 -6.36 12.10 18.69
N LEU A 406 -6.79 11.43 17.62
CA LEU A 406 -7.14 10.01 17.69
C LEU A 406 -5.93 9.15 18.12
N HIS A 407 -4.72 9.51 17.69
CA HIS A 407 -3.47 8.84 18.09
C HIS A 407 -3.03 9.14 19.53
N ALA A 408 -3.87 9.78 20.35
CA ALA A 408 -3.74 9.73 21.81
C ALA A 408 -3.94 8.29 22.34
N SER A 409 -4.76 7.49 21.65
CA SER A 409 -4.88 6.05 21.91
C SER A 409 -3.78 5.26 21.18
N PRO A 410 -3.08 4.33 21.86
CA PRO A 410 -2.15 3.41 21.19
C PRO A 410 -2.87 2.31 20.38
N ASN A 411 -4.20 2.20 20.48
CA ASN A 411 -4.99 1.16 19.82
C ASN A 411 -5.50 1.57 18.42
N VAL A 412 -5.11 2.73 17.88
CA VAL A 412 -5.51 3.13 16.51
C VAL A 412 -4.87 2.20 15.48
N ARG A 413 -5.66 1.28 14.93
CA ARG A 413 -5.19 0.26 13.98
C ARG A 413 -4.92 0.87 12.61
N VAL A 414 -5.89 1.62 12.10
CA VAL A 414 -5.83 2.27 10.79
C VAL A 414 -6.85 3.40 10.70
N ILE A 415 -6.54 4.44 9.93
CA ILE A 415 -7.47 5.48 9.52
C ILE A 415 -7.45 5.61 7.99
N GLY A 416 -8.52 5.18 7.34
CA GLY A 416 -8.71 5.32 5.90
C GLY A 416 -9.23 6.70 5.50
N VAL A 417 -8.61 7.29 4.48
CA VAL A 417 -9.07 8.52 3.80
C VAL A 417 -8.96 8.37 2.28
N ASP A 418 -9.70 9.20 1.53
CA ASP A 418 -9.61 9.22 0.07
C ASP A 418 -8.21 9.63 -0.42
N GLY A 419 -7.77 9.09 -1.55
CA GLY A 419 -6.46 9.37 -2.15
C GLY A 419 -6.16 10.85 -2.39
N ARG A 420 -7.17 11.70 -2.63
CA ARG A 420 -6.99 13.16 -2.77
C ARG A 420 -7.00 13.91 -1.45
N VAL A 421 -7.48 13.28 -0.38
CA VAL A 421 -7.47 13.83 0.99
C VAL A 421 -6.17 13.48 1.70
N GLY A 422 -5.71 12.22 1.58
CA GLY A 422 -4.53 11.67 2.26
C GLY A 422 -3.30 12.58 2.27
N PRO A 423 -2.70 12.88 1.09
CA PRO A 423 -1.50 13.72 1.02
C PRO A 423 -1.66 15.13 1.62
N LEU A 424 -2.89 15.67 1.65
CA LEU A 424 -3.19 16.98 2.23
C LEU A 424 -3.28 16.93 3.75
N VAL A 425 -3.95 15.92 4.33
CA VAL A 425 -4.03 15.76 5.79
C VAL A 425 -2.71 15.30 6.39
N ASP A 426 -1.92 14.54 5.63
CA ASP A 426 -0.54 14.15 5.95
C ASP A 426 0.39 15.37 5.98
N SER A 427 0.40 16.16 4.90
CA SER A 427 1.14 17.44 4.83
C SER A 427 0.73 18.43 5.93
N ALA A 428 -0.57 18.48 6.28
CA ALA A 428 -1.05 19.30 7.39
C ALA A 428 -0.59 18.77 8.74
N LEU A 429 -0.55 17.44 8.95
CA LEU A 429 -0.13 16.83 10.20
C LEU A 429 1.36 17.08 10.50
N SER A 430 2.26 16.90 9.52
CA SER A 430 3.69 17.26 9.70
C SER A 430 3.88 18.72 10.10
N GLN A 431 3.12 19.65 9.50
CA GLN A 431 3.17 21.07 9.85
C GLN A 431 2.60 21.34 11.25
N LEU A 432 1.44 20.79 11.60
CA LEU A 432 0.84 20.89 12.94
C LEU A 432 1.74 20.29 14.03
N CYS A 433 2.49 19.23 13.72
CA CYS A 433 3.46 18.62 14.61
C CYS A 433 4.70 19.51 14.81
N ALA A 434 5.24 20.09 13.73
CA ALA A 434 6.40 20.99 13.81
C ALA A 434 6.09 22.31 14.55
N ASP A 435 4.88 22.85 14.36
CA ASP A 435 4.37 24.03 15.08
C ASP A 435 3.81 23.70 16.48
N GLY A 436 3.82 22.43 16.90
CA GLY A 436 3.46 21.97 18.24
C GLY A 436 1.97 21.93 18.58
N TRP A 437 1.07 22.03 17.59
CA TRP A 437 -0.37 21.86 17.75
C TRP A 437 -0.78 20.41 18.09
N VAL A 438 0.00 19.45 17.60
CA VAL A 438 -0.11 18.01 17.85
C VAL A 438 1.23 17.49 18.40
N SER A 439 1.22 16.37 19.14
CA SER A 439 2.44 15.71 19.64
C SER A 439 2.26 14.21 19.82
N GLY A 440 3.35 13.47 20.04
CA GLY A 440 3.33 12.04 20.36
C GLY A 440 3.28 11.12 19.13
N ALA A 441 2.47 10.06 19.19
CA ALA A 441 2.44 9.02 18.15
C ALA A 441 2.04 9.58 16.78
N ALA A 442 1.11 10.54 16.74
CA ALA A 442 0.71 11.25 15.52
C ALA A 442 1.90 11.85 14.75
N CYS A 443 2.93 12.32 15.45
CA CYS A 443 4.08 13.03 14.88
C CYS A 443 5.30 12.13 14.64
N SER A 444 5.13 10.80 14.67
CA SER A 444 6.24 9.84 14.58
C SER A 444 5.86 8.51 13.93
N ARG A 445 4.58 8.12 13.98
CA ARG A 445 4.03 6.85 13.48
C ARG A 445 2.49 6.87 13.55
N HIS A 446 1.87 7.68 12.69
CA HIS A 446 0.42 7.70 12.51
C HIS A 446 -0.05 6.54 11.62
N SER A 447 -1.26 6.06 11.87
CA SER A 447 -1.91 4.93 11.16
C SER A 447 -2.80 5.39 9.99
N ILE A 448 -2.57 6.59 9.46
CA ILE A 448 -3.34 7.15 8.32
C ILE A 448 -2.92 6.42 7.03
N THR A 449 -3.90 6.07 6.19
CA THR A 449 -3.69 5.36 4.93
C THR A 449 -4.68 5.82 3.85
N TRP A 450 -4.28 5.70 2.58
CA TRP A 450 -5.08 6.05 1.41
C TRP A 450 -4.61 5.28 0.18
N GLU A 451 -5.35 5.43 -0.93
CA GLU A 451 -4.99 4.93 -2.25
C GLU A 451 -5.23 6.05 -3.27
N GLU A 452 -4.18 6.57 -3.92
CA GLU A 452 -4.32 7.56 -5.03
C GLU A 452 -4.72 6.93 -6.37
N THR A 453 -4.47 5.63 -6.49
CA THR A 453 -4.91 4.74 -7.57
C THR A 453 -5.42 3.45 -6.93
N ASP A 454 -6.34 2.75 -7.59
CA ASP A 454 -6.89 1.49 -7.09
C ASP A 454 -5.79 0.40 -7.06
N MET A 455 -5.19 0.16 -5.89
CA MET A 455 -4.22 -0.92 -5.65
C MET A 455 -4.88 -2.16 -5.03
N GLY A 456 -6.22 -2.21 -5.00
CA GLY A 456 -6.99 -3.31 -4.44
C GLY A 456 -6.96 -3.40 -2.90
N ARG A 457 -6.45 -2.39 -2.17
CA ARG A 457 -6.34 -2.42 -0.70
C ARG A 457 -7.62 -2.01 0.02
N GLY A 458 -8.58 -1.42 -0.69
CA GLY A 458 -9.94 -1.11 -0.20
C GLY A 458 -10.14 0.34 0.27
N TRP A 459 -9.12 1.18 0.20
CA TRP A 459 -9.16 2.59 0.59
C TRP A 459 -9.53 3.52 -0.58
N PHE A 460 -9.32 3.09 -1.83
CA PHE A 460 -9.53 3.90 -3.04
C PHE A 460 -10.96 4.42 -3.22
N ARG A 461 -11.96 3.79 -2.58
CA ARG A 461 -13.39 4.11 -2.77
C ARG A 461 -14.10 4.36 -1.44
N PHE A 462 -15.26 4.98 -1.54
CA PHE A 462 -16.20 5.38 -0.48
C PHE A 462 -15.71 6.50 0.46
N HIS A 463 -14.42 6.56 0.81
CA HIS A 463 -13.84 7.56 1.72
C HIS A 463 -13.84 9.02 1.21
N HIS A 464 -14.51 9.35 0.11
CA HIS A 464 -14.52 10.70 -0.46
C HIS A 464 -15.41 11.70 0.32
N HIS A 465 -16.28 11.19 1.21
CA HIS A 465 -17.20 11.97 2.04
C HIS A 465 -17.06 11.73 3.56
N HIS A 466 -16.15 10.83 3.94
CA HIS A 466 -15.87 10.45 5.32
C HIS A 466 -14.46 9.84 5.41
N LEU A 467 -13.84 9.94 6.58
CA LEU A 467 -12.74 9.06 6.99
C LEU A 467 -13.30 7.84 7.72
N HIS A 468 -12.61 6.70 7.63
CA HIS A 468 -12.95 5.49 8.35
C HIS A 468 -11.88 5.22 9.43
N VAL A 469 -12.22 5.22 10.71
CA VAL A 469 -11.29 4.90 11.80
C VAL A 469 -11.58 3.52 12.39
N SER A 470 -10.52 2.73 12.60
CA SER A 470 -10.60 1.38 13.18
C SER A 470 -9.68 1.25 14.40
N ILE A 471 -10.22 0.70 15.51
CA ILE A 471 -9.55 0.60 16.81
C ILE A 471 -9.42 -0.88 17.25
N SER A 472 -8.21 -1.28 17.66
CA SER A 472 -7.88 -2.64 18.11
C SER A 472 -8.59 -3.03 19.41
N GLY A 473 -8.74 -4.36 19.61
CA GLY A 473 -9.27 -5.03 20.82
C GLY A 473 -8.65 -4.54 22.12
#